data_AF-A0A2B9DZ19-F1
#
_entry.id   AF-A0A2B9DZ19-F1
#
_cell.length_a   1.000
_cell.length_b   1.000
_cell.length_c   1.000
_cell.angle_alpha   90.00
_cell.angle_beta   90.00
_cell.angle_gamma   90.00
#
_symmetry.space_group_name_H-M   'P 1'
#
loop_
_entity.id
_entity.type
_entity.pdbx_description
1 polymer ?
#
loop_
_entity_poly.entity_id
_entity_poly.type
_entity_poly.pdbx_seq_one_letter_code
_entity_poly.pdbx_strand_id
1 'polypeptide(L)'
;MIRSALETYLSLKYITQHKRFIKDRAISYYVGYIINQKIVYNNMLENPPKHVSMPEEEFKNKIVKIDQLLKSPIFNKILNQWKFTKEIQNKKFNNTYEPKWYSLFKGPTSIKMLVNRLNDEQIYKYYEILSLEAHGYESLNGLNNDDIINKPFSFKPIRGTENSSHFAGMARALCTSATHEIIKNMSPELNGEFIKFMNELGLINKYQNELKIRLKQN
;
A
#
# COMPACT_ATOMS: atom_id res chain seq x y z
N MET A 1 6.49 8.57 1.01
CA MET A 1 5.86 7.99 2.22
C MET A 1 4.32 7.96 2.14
N ILE A 2 3.65 9.09 1.80
CA ILE A 2 2.18 9.16 1.70
C ILE A 2 1.61 8.18 0.66
N ARG A 3 2.22 8.11 -0.52
CA ARG A 3 1.82 7.17 -1.59
C ARG A 3 1.78 5.72 -1.09
N SER A 4 2.81 5.27 -0.38
CA SER A 4 2.87 3.91 0.18
C SER A 4 1.77 3.67 1.21
N ALA A 5 1.43 4.67 2.03
CA ALA A 5 0.33 4.58 2.99
C ALA A 5 -1.04 4.50 2.27
N LEU A 6 -1.23 5.27 1.21
CA LEU A 6 -2.43 5.19 0.37
C LEU A 6 -2.58 3.83 -0.32
N GLU A 7 -1.49 3.31 -0.91
CA GLU A 7 -1.48 1.98 -1.54
C GLU A 7 -1.75 0.87 -0.51
N THR A 8 -1.29 1.03 0.73
CA THR A 8 -1.58 0.12 1.84
C THR A 8 -3.07 0.16 2.21
N TYR A 9 -3.64 1.36 2.33
CA TYR A 9 -5.08 1.51 2.57
C TYR A 9 -5.93 0.89 1.45
N LEU A 10 -5.57 1.13 0.18
CA LEU A 10 -6.22 0.50 -0.97
C LEU A 10 -6.11 -1.04 -0.94
N SER A 11 -4.95 -1.55 -0.52
CA SER A 11 -4.72 -2.98 -0.37
C SER A 11 -5.66 -3.57 0.68
N LEU A 12 -5.77 -2.93 1.85
CA LEU A 12 -6.69 -3.35 2.91
C LEU A 12 -8.14 -3.32 2.44
N LYS A 13 -8.59 -2.21 1.86
CA LYS A 13 -9.96 -2.05 1.33
C LYS A 13 -10.29 -3.13 0.30
N TYR A 14 -9.34 -3.47 -0.57
CA TYR A 14 -9.53 -4.55 -1.54
C TYR A 14 -9.54 -5.93 -0.91
N ILE A 15 -8.66 -6.22 0.06
CA ILE A 15 -8.67 -7.50 0.79
C ILE A 15 -10.02 -7.70 1.48
N THR A 16 -10.53 -6.67 2.17
CA THR A 16 -11.74 -6.76 3.00
C THR A 16 -13.06 -6.61 2.24
N GLN A 17 -13.04 -6.12 0.99
CA GLN A 17 -14.22 -5.78 0.20
C GLN A 17 -15.32 -6.86 0.16
N HIS A 18 -14.95 -8.14 0.12
CA HIS A 18 -15.90 -9.25 0.04
C HIS A 18 -15.47 -10.39 0.95
N LYS A 19 -16.30 -10.69 1.98
CA LYS A 19 -16.04 -11.74 2.98
C LYS A 19 -15.53 -13.06 2.40
N ARG A 20 -16.15 -13.54 1.32
CA ARG A 20 -15.77 -14.80 0.65
C ARG A 20 -14.33 -14.83 0.09
N PHE A 21 -13.74 -13.66 -0.19
CA PHE A 21 -12.42 -13.56 -0.81
C PHE A 21 -11.33 -13.07 0.15
N ILE A 22 -11.66 -12.68 1.39
CA ILE A 22 -10.71 -12.10 2.35
C ILE A 22 -9.48 -13.00 2.52
N LYS A 23 -9.72 -14.30 2.78
CA LYS A 23 -8.64 -15.28 2.98
C LYS A 23 -7.72 -15.37 1.76
N ASP A 24 -8.28 -15.58 0.58
CA ASP A 24 -7.48 -15.70 -0.64
C ASP A 24 -6.71 -14.42 -0.97
N ARG A 25 -7.33 -13.24 -0.80
CA ARG A 25 -6.70 -11.94 -1.07
C ARG A 25 -5.60 -11.62 -0.07
N ALA A 26 -5.80 -11.92 1.21
CA ALA A 26 -4.78 -11.74 2.25
C ALA A 26 -3.57 -12.66 2.00
N ILE A 27 -3.81 -13.93 1.66
CA ILE A 27 -2.72 -14.85 1.30
C ILE A 27 -2.03 -14.39 0.01
N SER A 28 -2.77 -13.89 -0.99
CA SER A 28 -2.19 -13.31 -2.21
C SER A 28 -1.26 -12.14 -1.92
N TYR A 29 -1.68 -11.22 -1.06
CA TYR A 29 -0.86 -10.09 -0.60
C TYR A 29 0.44 -10.58 0.05
N TYR A 30 0.34 -11.55 0.96
CA TYR A 30 1.48 -12.10 1.67
C TYR A 30 2.45 -12.86 0.75
N VAL A 31 1.94 -13.71 -0.15
CA VAL A 31 2.75 -14.42 -1.14
C VAL A 31 3.49 -13.42 -2.04
N GLY A 32 2.80 -12.36 -2.49
CA GLY A 32 3.45 -11.32 -3.29
C GLY A 32 4.55 -10.58 -2.54
N TYR A 33 4.35 -10.30 -1.25
CA TYR A 33 5.40 -9.74 -0.39
C TYR A 33 6.62 -10.68 -0.32
N ILE A 34 6.41 -11.97 -0.05
CA ILE A 34 7.51 -12.95 0.07
C ILE A 34 8.29 -13.09 -1.25
N ILE A 35 7.59 -13.17 -2.38
CA ILE A 35 8.22 -13.28 -3.71
C ILE A 35 9.07 -12.04 -3.98
N ASN A 36 8.55 -10.84 -3.71
CA ASN A 36 9.30 -9.60 -3.89
C ASN A 36 10.53 -9.53 -2.98
N GLN A 37 10.44 -9.97 -1.72
CA GLN A 37 11.59 -10.04 -0.83
C GLN A 37 12.68 -10.98 -1.37
N LYS A 38 12.29 -12.14 -1.91
CA LYS A 38 13.25 -13.06 -2.54
C LYS A 38 13.97 -12.41 -3.73
N ILE A 39 13.25 -11.67 -4.57
CA ILE A 39 13.85 -10.94 -5.71
C ILE A 39 14.84 -9.90 -5.21
N VAL A 40 14.50 -9.13 -4.18
CA VAL A 40 15.41 -8.15 -3.58
C VAL A 40 16.68 -8.83 -3.06
N TYR A 41 16.56 -9.94 -2.32
CA TYR A 41 17.72 -10.64 -1.80
C TYR A 41 18.59 -11.26 -2.89
N ASN A 42 17.99 -11.82 -3.95
CA ASN A 42 18.73 -12.30 -5.11
C ASN A 42 19.49 -11.16 -5.80
N ASN A 43 18.84 -10.02 -6.03
CA ASN A 43 19.48 -8.85 -6.63
C ASN A 43 20.64 -8.32 -5.79
N MET A 44 20.53 -8.35 -4.45
CA MET A 44 21.61 -7.96 -3.54
C MET A 44 22.82 -8.90 -3.62
N LEU A 45 22.60 -10.19 -3.92
CA LEU A 45 23.67 -11.17 -4.14
C LEU A 45 24.30 -11.05 -5.53
N GLU A 46 23.48 -10.83 -6.56
CA GLU A 46 23.95 -10.69 -7.95
C GLU A 46 24.66 -9.35 -8.19
N ASN A 47 24.18 -8.28 -7.55
CA ASN A 47 24.67 -6.92 -7.75
C ASN A 47 24.95 -6.24 -6.38
N PRO A 48 25.96 -6.72 -5.62
CA PRO A 48 26.25 -6.18 -4.31
C PRO A 48 26.71 -4.71 -4.39
N PRO A 49 26.30 -3.83 -3.45
CA PRO A 49 26.76 -2.45 -3.40
C PRO A 49 28.26 -2.39 -3.11
N LYS A 50 29.01 -1.65 -3.94
CA LYS A 50 30.49 -1.58 -3.88
C LYS A 50 31.09 -1.13 -2.55
N HIS A 51 30.33 -0.42 -1.71
CA HIS A 51 30.81 0.21 -0.48
C HIS A 51 30.01 -0.18 0.77
N VAL A 52 29.19 -1.23 0.68
CA VAL A 52 28.42 -1.73 1.82
C VAL A 52 28.90 -3.15 2.10
N SER A 53 29.57 -3.35 3.23
CA SER A 53 29.86 -4.70 3.71
C SER A 53 28.54 -5.34 4.11
N MET A 54 28.16 -6.40 3.39
CA MET A 54 26.96 -7.17 3.69
C MET A 54 27.32 -8.66 3.79
N PRO A 55 26.87 -9.36 4.84
CA PRO A 55 27.10 -10.80 4.94
C PRO A 55 26.24 -11.53 3.91
N GLU A 56 26.86 -12.04 2.83
CA GLU A 56 26.15 -12.81 1.79
C GLU A 56 25.34 -13.97 2.37
N GLU A 57 25.89 -14.64 3.39
CA GLU A 57 25.25 -15.75 4.07
C GLU A 57 23.92 -15.35 4.74
N GLU A 58 23.76 -14.09 5.16
CA GLU A 58 22.48 -13.62 5.70
C GLU A 58 21.39 -13.65 4.63
N PHE A 59 21.69 -13.19 3.42
CA PHE A 59 20.74 -13.18 2.31
C PHE A 59 20.44 -14.60 1.80
N LYS A 60 21.46 -15.45 1.66
CA LYS A 60 21.26 -16.87 1.30
C LYS A 60 20.34 -17.56 2.30
N ASN A 61 20.56 -17.37 3.60
CA ASN A 61 19.70 -17.92 4.65
C ASN A 61 18.27 -17.39 4.57
N LYS A 62 18.07 -16.09 4.27
CA LYS A 62 16.74 -15.52 4.06
C LYS A 62 16.03 -16.13 2.85
N ILE A 63 16.74 -16.34 1.75
CA ILE A 63 16.20 -16.99 0.54
C ILE A 63 15.77 -18.42 0.84
N VAL A 64 16.61 -19.21 1.54
CA VAL A 64 16.27 -20.59 1.94
C VAL A 64 15.02 -20.62 2.81
N LYS A 65 14.91 -19.72 3.79
CA LYS A 65 13.71 -19.61 4.64
C LYS A 65 12.46 -19.28 3.83
N ILE A 66 12.57 -18.37 2.87
CA ILE A 66 11.46 -18.03 1.95
C ILE A 66 11.05 -19.27 1.14
N ASP A 67 12.01 -19.99 0.57
CA ASP A 67 11.72 -21.18 -0.25
C ASP A 67 11.10 -22.31 0.56
N GLN A 68 11.50 -22.48 1.81
CA GLN A 68 10.84 -23.41 2.74
C GLN A 68 9.41 -22.97 3.05
N LEU A 69 9.20 -21.68 3.32
CA LEU A 69 7.89 -21.13 3.63
C LEU A 69 6.91 -21.30 2.45
N LEU A 70 7.35 -21.00 1.22
CA LEU A 70 6.54 -21.12 0.01
C LEU A 70 6.14 -22.56 -0.33
N LYS A 71 6.80 -23.58 0.23
CA LYS A 71 6.40 -25.00 0.09
C LYS A 71 5.15 -25.35 0.90
N SER A 72 4.70 -24.47 1.80
CA SER A 72 3.52 -24.74 2.63
C SER A 72 2.26 -24.96 1.77
N PRO A 73 1.48 -26.03 2.00
CA PRO A 73 0.30 -26.34 1.21
C PRO A 73 -0.75 -25.23 1.15
N ILE A 74 -0.79 -24.38 2.19
CA ILE A 74 -1.71 -23.23 2.26
C ILE A 74 -1.49 -22.23 1.12
N PHE A 75 -0.29 -22.19 0.53
CA PHE A 75 0.06 -21.28 -0.57
C PHE A 75 -0.18 -21.87 -1.96
N ASN A 76 -0.36 -23.19 -2.10
CA ASN A 76 -0.42 -23.87 -3.41
C ASN A 76 -1.44 -23.25 -4.36
N LYS A 77 -2.66 -22.98 -3.87
CA LYS A 77 -3.72 -22.34 -4.67
C LYS A 77 -3.27 -20.99 -5.24
N ILE A 78 -2.65 -20.16 -4.40
CA ILE A 78 -2.21 -18.82 -4.77
C ILE A 78 -1.00 -18.88 -5.70
N LEU A 79 -0.02 -19.74 -5.42
CA LEU A 79 1.18 -19.93 -6.25
C LEU A 79 0.82 -20.44 -7.65
N ASN A 80 -0.15 -21.34 -7.77
CA ASN A 80 -0.63 -21.80 -9.08
C ASN A 80 -1.28 -20.67 -9.87
N GLN A 81 -2.09 -19.83 -9.21
CA GLN A 81 -2.68 -18.65 -9.84
C GLN A 81 -1.64 -17.58 -10.18
N TRP A 82 -0.59 -17.46 -9.38
CA TRP A 82 0.54 -16.57 -9.64
C TRP A 82 1.25 -16.94 -10.94
N LYS A 83 1.63 -18.21 -11.08
CA LYS A 83 2.24 -18.75 -12.31
C LYS A 83 1.34 -18.55 -13.52
N PHE A 84 0.06 -18.93 -13.41
CA PHE A 84 -0.92 -18.75 -14.47
C PHE A 84 -1.07 -17.28 -14.89
N THR A 85 -1.15 -16.35 -13.93
CA THR A 85 -1.28 -14.91 -14.21
C THR A 85 -0.03 -14.36 -14.87
N LYS A 86 1.16 -14.79 -14.42
CA LYS A 86 2.45 -14.44 -15.03
C LYS A 86 2.49 -14.90 -16.48
N GLU A 87 2.18 -16.17 -16.77
CA GLU A 87 2.16 -16.70 -18.15
C GLU A 87 1.23 -15.90 -19.08
N ILE A 88 0.04 -15.53 -18.62
CA ILE A 88 -0.88 -14.69 -19.39
C ILE A 88 -0.28 -13.31 -19.66
N GLN A 89 0.30 -12.67 -18.64
CA GLN A 89 0.89 -11.33 -18.78
C GLN A 89 2.11 -11.35 -19.71
N ASN A 90 2.97 -12.35 -19.59
CA ASN A 90 4.11 -12.55 -20.48
C ASN A 90 3.64 -12.71 -21.93
N LYS A 91 2.66 -13.59 -22.19
CA LYS A 91 2.14 -13.83 -23.55
C LYS A 91 1.45 -12.61 -24.16
N LYS A 92 0.66 -11.88 -23.37
CA LYS A 92 -0.16 -10.78 -23.88
C LYS A 92 0.59 -9.46 -23.99
N PHE A 93 1.56 -9.21 -23.12
CA PHE A 93 2.19 -7.90 -22.98
C PHE A 93 3.72 -7.93 -23.03
N ASN A 94 4.33 -9.09 -23.30
CA ASN A 94 5.77 -9.31 -23.18
C ASN A 94 6.33 -8.84 -21.82
N ASN A 95 5.50 -8.95 -20.78
CA ASN A 95 5.85 -8.53 -19.43
C ASN A 95 6.75 -9.59 -18.80
N THR A 96 7.95 -9.24 -18.34
CA THR A 96 8.82 -10.18 -17.60
C THR A 96 8.70 -10.03 -16.08
N TYR A 97 8.05 -8.95 -15.62
CA TYR A 97 7.86 -8.64 -14.21
C TYR A 97 6.87 -9.59 -13.53
N GLU A 98 6.99 -9.71 -12.22
CA GLU A 98 6.03 -10.46 -11.41
C GLU A 98 4.63 -9.84 -11.50
N PRO A 99 3.57 -10.65 -11.57
CA PRO A 99 2.20 -10.15 -11.52
C PRO A 99 1.94 -9.47 -10.17
N LYS A 100 1.15 -8.41 -10.19
CA LYS A 100 0.68 -7.76 -8.96
C LYS A 100 -0.25 -8.69 -8.20
N TRP A 101 -0.14 -8.78 -6.88
CA TRP A 101 -0.95 -9.70 -6.06
C TRP A 101 -2.46 -9.51 -6.24
N TYR A 102 -2.91 -8.28 -6.48
CA TYR A 102 -4.32 -7.96 -6.70
C TYR A 102 -4.80 -8.30 -8.13
N SER A 103 -3.91 -8.72 -9.02
CA SER A 103 -4.25 -9.16 -10.39
C SER A 103 -4.60 -10.65 -10.50
N LEU A 104 -4.30 -11.43 -9.46
CA LEU A 104 -4.64 -12.85 -9.41
C LEU A 104 -6.15 -13.06 -9.49
N PHE A 105 -6.58 -14.24 -9.94
CA PHE A 105 -8.00 -14.59 -10.08
C PHE A 105 -8.79 -13.59 -10.95
N LYS A 106 -8.19 -13.09 -12.03
CA LYS A 106 -8.76 -12.05 -12.92
C LYS A 106 -9.07 -10.75 -12.17
N GLY A 107 -8.24 -10.41 -11.19
CA GLY A 107 -8.32 -9.16 -10.46
C GLY A 107 -7.77 -7.95 -11.25
N PRO A 108 -7.79 -6.75 -10.66
CA PRO A 108 -7.25 -5.55 -11.30
C PRO A 108 -5.77 -5.68 -11.71
N THR A 109 -5.36 -5.11 -12.84
CA THR A 109 -3.95 -5.17 -13.29
C THR A 109 -3.18 -3.87 -13.04
N SER A 110 -3.87 -2.80 -12.67
CA SER A 110 -3.29 -1.48 -12.36
C SER A 110 -3.94 -0.89 -11.11
N ILE A 111 -3.28 0.11 -10.49
CA ILE A 111 -3.88 0.85 -9.36
C ILE A 111 -5.15 1.57 -9.83
N LYS A 112 -5.17 2.13 -11.05
CA LYS A 112 -6.39 2.69 -11.65
C LYS A 112 -7.55 1.69 -11.66
N MET A 113 -7.32 0.48 -12.17
CA MET A 113 -8.34 -0.56 -12.17
C MET A 113 -8.73 -0.99 -10.75
N LEU A 114 -7.79 -0.99 -9.80
CA LEU A 114 -8.05 -1.31 -8.40
C LEU A 114 -8.98 -0.27 -7.76
N VAL A 115 -8.70 1.03 -7.96
CA VAL A 115 -9.54 2.10 -7.44
C VAL A 115 -10.92 2.08 -8.09
N ASN A 116 -11.00 1.89 -9.41
CA ASN A 116 -12.28 1.74 -10.10
C ASN A 116 -13.10 0.55 -9.55
N ARG A 117 -12.44 -0.56 -9.25
CA ARG A 117 -13.06 -1.75 -8.63
C ARG A 117 -13.56 -1.50 -7.20
N LEU A 118 -12.96 -0.54 -6.50
CA LEU A 118 -13.35 -0.11 -5.16
C LEU A 118 -14.43 0.99 -5.17
N ASN A 119 -14.78 1.50 -6.36
CA ASN A 119 -15.79 2.54 -6.58
C ASN A 119 -15.52 3.81 -5.74
N ASP A 120 -14.28 4.30 -5.76
CA ASP A 120 -13.83 5.45 -4.97
C ASP A 120 -13.09 6.48 -5.83
N GLU A 121 -13.85 7.31 -6.54
CA GLU A 121 -13.31 8.27 -7.52
C GLU A 121 -12.39 9.33 -6.89
N GLN A 122 -12.64 9.71 -5.64
CA GLN A 122 -11.82 10.71 -4.93
C GLN A 122 -10.42 10.17 -4.64
N ILE A 123 -10.30 8.88 -4.28
CA ILE A 123 -9.00 8.26 -4.08
C ILE A 123 -8.18 8.23 -5.37
N TYR A 124 -8.80 8.02 -6.54
CA TYR A 124 -8.03 7.97 -7.79
C TYR A 124 -7.40 9.33 -8.10
N LYS A 125 -8.16 10.43 -7.96
CA LYS A 125 -7.63 11.79 -8.12
C LYS A 125 -6.47 12.07 -7.17
N TYR A 126 -6.61 11.64 -5.91
CA TYR A 126 -5.54 11.78 -4.93
C TYR A 126 -4.30 10.96 -5.28
N TYR A 127 -4.48 9.70 -5.73
CA TYR A 127 -3.39 8.86 -6.22
C TYR A 127 -2.71 9.47 -7.46
N GLU A 128 -3.46 10.06 -8.38
CA GLU A 128 -2.94 10.71 -9.59
C GLU A 128 -2.01 11.88 -9.24
N ILE A 129 -2.41 12.75 -8.30
CA ILE A 129 -1.57 13.84 -7.80
C ILE A 129 -0.27 13.31 -7.19
N LEU A 130 -0.35 12.32 -6.29
CA LEU A 130 0.83 11.72 -5.66
C LEU A 130 1.73 10.99 -6.67
N SER A 131 1.14 10.41 -7.72
CA SER A 131 1.88 9.75 -8.79
C SER A 131 2.59 10.77 -9.68
N LEU A 132 1.97 11.92 -9.96
CA LEU A 132 2.60 13.03 -10.69
C LEU A 132 3.76 13.63 -9.90
N GLU A 133 3.60 13.81 -8.59
CA GLU A 133 4.68 14.28 -7.71
C GLU A 133 5.91 13.35 -7.80
N ALA A 134 5.68 12.04 -7.64
CA ALA A 134 6.74 11.02 -7.66
C ALA A 134 7.47 10.85 -9.00
N HIS A 135 6.83 11.20 -10.11
CA HIS A 135 7.40 11.06 -11.45
C HIS A 135 7.88 12.38 -12.05
N GLY A 136 7.40 13.52 -11.54
CA GLY A 136 7.60 14.81 -12.17
C GLY A 136 8.89 15.48 -11.74
N TYR A 137 8.99 15.89 -10.48
CA TYR A 137 9.94 16.95 -10.10
C TYR A 137 10.32 16.91 -8.62
N GLU A 138 10.28 15.73 -7.99
CA GLU A 138 10.55 15.62 -6.54
C GLU A 138 11.98 16.04 -6.17
N SER A 139 12.92 15.98 -7.12
CA SER A 139 14.25 16.58 -7.01
C SER A 139 14.23 18.10 -6.90
N LEU A 140 13.25 18.78 -7.51
CA LEU A 140 13.06 20.23 -7.43
C LEU A 140 12.26 20.66 -6.19
N ASN A 141 11.43 19.78 -5.62
CA ASN A 141 10.73 20.06 -4.34
C ASN A 141 11.70 20.34 -3.18
N GLY A 142 12.96 19.92 -3.32
CA GLY A 142 14.05 20.22 -2.39
C GLY A 142 14.56 21.65 -2.48
N LEU A 143 14.11 22.50 -3.41
CA LEU A 143 14.53 23.89 -3.54
C LEU A 143 13.68 24.81 -2.64
N ASN A 144 14.32 25.84 -2.08
CA ASN A 144 13.63 26.94 -1.39
C ASN A 144 12.98 27.92 -2.37
N ASN A 145 13.46 27.96 -3.62
CA ASN A 145 13.02 28.89 -4.65
C ASN A 145 12.76 28.15 -5.96
N ASP A 146 11.54 28.26 -6.49
CA ASP A 146 11.15 27.63 -7.76
C ASP A 146 11.54 28.50 -8.97
N ASP A 147 11.81 29.80 -8.74
CA ASP A 147 12.33 30.74 -9.73
C ASP A 147 13.86 30.74 -9.70
N ILE A 148 14.46 29.76 -10.39
CA ILE A 148 15.92 29.60 -10.47
C ILE A 148 16.62 30.67 -11.31
N ILE A 149 15.87 31.51 -12.03
CA ILE A 149 16.42 32.56 -12.91
C ILE A 149 16.66 33.84 -12.10
N ASN A 150 15.67 34.24 -11.28
CA ASN A 150 15.73 35.51 -10.56
C ASN A 150 16.06 35.35 -9.07
N LYS A 151 16.06 34.13 -8.52
CA LYS A 151 16.34 33.88 -7.11
C LYS A 151 17.55 32.94 -6.92
N PRO A 152 18.30 33.11 -5.83
CA PRO A 152 19.45 32.26 -5.55
C PRO A 152 19.03 30.80 -5.37
N PHE A 153 19.80 29.92 -6.01
CA PHE A 153 19.66 28.49 -5.87
C PHE A 153 19.96 28.07 -4.43
N SER A 154 18.99 27.46 -3.76
CA SER A 154 19.08 27.11 -2.34
C SER A 154 18.23 25.89 -2.05
N PHE A 155 18.77 24.95 -1.26
CA PHE A 155 18.05 23.75 -0.85
C PHE A 155 17.33 23.94 0.49
N LYS A 156 16.16 23.33 0.61
CA LYS A 156 15.48 23.12 1.88
C LYS A 156 16.39 22.29 2.81
N PRO A 157 16.40 22.58 4.12
CA PRO A 157 17.12 21.76 5.07
C PRO A 157 16.61 20.30 5.03
N ILE A 158 17.53 19.35 5.05
CA ILE A 158 17.22 17.89 5.04
C ILE A 158 16.31 17.51 6.21
N ARG A 159 16.44 18.22 7.33
CA ARG A 159 15.58 18.11 8.51
C ARG A 159 14.78 19.40 8.66
N GLY A 160 13.54 19.39 8.19
CA GLY A 160 12.56 20.45 8.43
C GLY A 160 11.40 19.94 9.29
N THR A 161 10.90 20.76 10.20
CA THR A 161 9.65 20.50 10.95
C THR A 161 8.40 20.81 10.12
N GLU A 162 8.58 21.36 8.93
CA GLU A 162 7.52 21.67 7.98
C GLU A 162 6.68 20.42 7.68
N ASN A 163 5.36 20.60 7.65
CA ASN A 163 4.37 19.56 7.34
C ASN A 163 4.22 18.40 8.33
N SER A 164 4.92 18.39 9.48
CA SER A 164 4.75 17.35 10.51
C SER A 164 3.29 17.17 10.96
N SER A 165 2.56 18.27 11.14
CA SER A 165 1.12 18.26 11.47
C SER A 165 0.25 17.71 10.34
N HIS A 166 0.60 18.01 9.09
CA HIS A 166 -0.09 17.53 7.90
C HIS A 166 0.10 16.01 7.71
N PHE A 167 1.34 15.52 7.81
CA PHE A 167 1.65 14.09 7.78
C PHE A 167 0.99 13.34 8.94
N ALA A 168 0.99 13.90 10.15
CA ALA A 168 0.29 13.32 11.29
C ALA A 168 -1.23 13.25 11.07
N GLY A 169 -1.82 14.29 10.47
CA GLY A 169 -3.24 14.32 10.10
C GLY A 169 -3.60 13.23 9.08
N MET A 170 -2.80 13.09 8.03
CA MET A 170 -2.99 12.04 7.01
C MET A 170 -2.79 10.64 7.58
N ALA A 171 -1.75 10.44 8.40
CA ALA A 171 -1.51 9.17 9.06
C ALA A 171 -2.71 8.77 9.92
N ARG A 172 -3.23 9.70 10.74
CA ARG A 172 -4.45 9.47 11.52
C ARG A 172 -5.62 9.07 10.62
N ALA A 173 -5.90 9.84 9.57
CA ALA A 173 -7.03 9.57 8.68
C ALA A 173 -6.93 8.20 7.98
N LEU A 174 -5.75 7.84 7.48
CA LEU A 174 -5.53 6.55 6.81
C LEU A 174 -5.61 5.39 7.81
N CYS A 175 -4.99 5.51 8.98
CA CYS A 175 -5.05 4.50 10.03
C CYS A 175 -6.50 4.29 10.50
N THR A 176 -7.23 5.35 10.82
CA THR A 176 -8.61 5.22 11.28
C THR A 176 -9.54 4.69 10.20
N SER A 177 -9.35 5.08 8.94
CA SER A 177 -10.12 4.55 7.81
C SER A 177 -9.83 3.06 7.58
N ALA A 178 -8.57 2.66 7.66
CA ALA A 178 -8.17 1.26 7.56
C ALA A 178 -8.76 0.41 8.71
N THR A 179 -8.67 0.90 9.95
CA THR A 179 -9.27 0.24 11.11
C THR A 179 -10.78 0.11 10.95
N HIS A 180 -11.46 1.16 10.47
CA HIS A 180 -12.89 1.09 10.19
C HIS A 180 -13.23 0.01 9.16
N GLU A 181 -12.49 -0.07 8.06
CA GLU A 181 -12.69 -1.11 7.04
C GLU A 181 -12.48 -2.52 7.59
N ILE A 182 -11.50 -2.73 8.47
CA ILE A 182 -11.29 -4.02 9.12
C ILE A 182 -12.48 -4.35 10.02
N ILE A 183 -12.85 -3.46 10.94
CA ILE A 183 -13.93 -3.68 11.89
C ILE A 183 -15.26 -3.93 11.16
N LYS A 184 -15.62 -3.07 10.20
CA LYS A 184 -16.84 -3.19 9.41
C LYS A 184 -16.97 -4.55 8.73
N ASN A 185 -15.88 -5.06 8.15
CA ASN A 185 -15.93 -6.24 7.28
C ASN A 185 -15.57 -7.55 8.01
N MET A 186 -14.77 -7.49 9.08
CA MET A 186 -14.21 -8.66 9.76
C MET A 186 -14.67 -8.82 11.21
N SER A 187 -14.90 -7.73 11.93
CA SER A 187 -15.26 -7.73 13.36
C SER A 187 -16.32 -6.67 13.69
N PRO A 188 -17.51 -6.72 13.07
CA PRO A 188 -18.53 -5.68 13.20
C PRO A 188 -19.03 -5.49 14.63
N GLU A 189 -18.88 -6.50 15.48
CA GLU A 189 -19.13 -6.45 16.92
C GLU A 189 -18.31 -5.38 17.65
N LEU A 190 -17.12 -5.01 17.13
CA LEU A 190 -16.25 -3.99 17.70
C LEU A 190 -16.60 -2.56 17.27
N ASN A 191 -17.66 -2.35 16.46
CA ASN A 191 -18.04 -1.02 15.99
C ASN A 191 -18.33 -0.04 17.14
N GLY A 192 -18.95 -0.51 18.23
CA GLY A 192 -19.24 0.34 19.39
C GLY A 192 -17.97 0.87 20.04
N GLU A 193 -16.98 0.00 20.25
CA GLU A 193 -15.67 0.37 20.80
C GLU A 193 -14.88 1.28 19.84
N PHE A 194 -14.98 1.03 18.53
CA PHE A 194 -14.36 1.90 17.54
C PHE A 194 -14.91 3.33 17.56
N ILE A 195 -16.22 3.50 17.71
CA ILE A 195 -16.84 4.82 17.83
C ILE A 195 -16.34 5.55 19.09
N LYS A 196 -16.23 4.85 20.23
CA LYS A 196 -15.67 5.42 21.46
C LYS A 196 -14.22 5.88 21.26
N PHE A 197 -13.38 5.02 20.68
CA PHE A 197 -12.00 5.34 20.35
C PHE A 197 -11.88 6.57 19.44
N MET A 198 -12.70 6.66 18.40
CA MET A 198 -12.74 7.82 17.50
C MET A 198 -13.18 9.11 18.22
N ASN A 199 -14.03 9.00 19.24
CA ASN A 199 -14.42 10.13 20.09
C ASN A 199 -13.27 10.59 20.99
N GLU A 200 -12.55 9.66 21.61
CA GLU A 200 -11.35 9.93 22.43
C GLU A 200 -10.24 10.62 21.63
N LEU A 201 -10.10 10.25 20.35
CA LEU A 201 -9.18 10.91 19.42
C LEU A 201 -9.63 12.32 18.98
N GLY A 202 -10.80 12.79 19.42
CA GLY A 202 -11.36 14.09 19.04
C GLY A 202 -11.84 14.17 17.59
N LEU A 203 -11.96 13.03 16.89
CA LEU A 203 -12.33 12.99 15.47
C LEU A 203 -13.85 13.08 15.25
N ILE A 204 -14.65 12.75 16.27
CA ILE A 204 -16.11 12.78 16.19
C ILE A 204 -16.70 14.16 16.53
N ASN A 205 -16.04 14.99 17.36
CA ASN A 205 -16.58 16.29 17.76
C ASN A 205 -16.88 17.25 16.58
N LYS A 206 -16.18 17.11 15.44
CA LYS A 206 -16.43 17.90 14.23
C LYS A 206 -17.66 17.42 13.41
N TYR A 207 -18.11 16.17 13.60
CA TYR A 207 -19.18 15.53 12.80
C TYR A 207 -20.32 14.95 13.64
N GLN A 208 -20.37 15.22 14.96
CA GLN A 208 -21.41 14.71 15.87
C GLN A 208 -22.84 15.00 15.37
N ASN A 209 -23.05 16.17 14.76
CA ASN A 209 -24.36 16.57 14.26
C ASN A 209 -24.80 15.75 13.05
N GLU A 210 -23.89 15.35 12.16
CA GLU A 210 -24.20 14.52 10.98
C GLU A 210 -24.40 13.04 11.34
N LEU A 211 -23.64 12.53 12.32
CA LEU A 211 -23.77 11.15 12.80
C LEU A 211 -25.04 10.91 13.63
N LYS A 212 -25.47 11.89 14.42
CA LYS A 212 -26.75 11.84 15.17
C LYS A 212 -27.97 11.77 14.26
N ILE A 213 -27.90 12.34 13.05
CA ILE A 213 -28.99 12.29 12.06
C ILE A 213 -29.16 10.86 11.53
N ARG A 214 -28.07 10.12 11.29
CA ARG A 214 -28.13 8.75 10.76
C ARG A 214 -28.47 7.69 11.80
N LEU A 215 -28.10 7.89 13.07
CA LEU A 215 -28.45 6.98 14.17
C LEU A 215 -29.93 7.03 14.57
N LYS A 216 -30.68 8.05 14.13
CA LYS A 216 -32.13 8.17 14.36
C LYS A 216 -33.00 7.68 13.19
N GLN A 217 -32.39 7.12 12.14
CA GLN A 217 -33.07 6.67 10.92
C GLN A 217 -33.04 5.15 10.72
N ASN A 218 -32.53 4.39 11.69
CA ASN A 218 -32.66 2.94 11.78
C ASN A 218 -33.45 2.58 13.04
#